data_AF-A0A7Y6UFR0-F1
#
_entry.id   AF-A0A7Y6UFR0-F1
#
_cell.length_a   1.000
_cell.length_b   1.000
_cell.length_c   1.000
_cell.angle_alpha   90.00
_cell.angle_beta   90.00
_cell.angle_gamma   90.00
#
_symmetry.space_group_name_H-M   'P 1'
#
loop_
_entity.id
_entity.type
_entity.pdbx_description
1 polymer ?
#
loop_
_entity_poly.entity_id
_entity_poly.type
_entity_poly.pdbx_seq_one_letter_code
_entity_poly.pdbx_strand_id
1 'polypeptide(L)'
;KVDHENDAVRPALVLENGETRWPPPPPKKVETPAPTPAKPEAAKAAPPKPEVAKPAPAPAKAHGHGPAPSAPSRTSGIIMAIVGLIAAGIWLALRFSNPDALGSPESTELIQRFTVFVMAVFIGFQVVWNVTPALHTPLMSVTNAISGIIVVGGLLAGSGKLDGAVIVAVVATLFASINIAGGFIVTRRMLAMFRK
;
A
#
# COMPACT_ATOMS: atom_id res chain seq x y z
N LYS A 1 22.23 -24.50 7.32
CA LYS A 1 23.66 -24.14 7.23
C LYS A 1 23.70 -22.63 7.04
N VAL A 2 24.38 -21.90 7.91
CA VAL A 2 24.46 -20.43 7.80
C VAL A 2 25.29 -20.10 6.56
N ASP A 3 24.79 -19.19 5.73
CA ASP A 3 25.51 -18.72 4.55
C ASP A 3 26.38 -17.51 4.94
N HIS A 4 27.68 -17.75 5.11
CA HIS A 4 28.64 -16.74 5.54
C HIS A 4 29.07 -15.77 4.44
N GLU A 5 28.72 -16.06 3.18
CA GLU A 5 28.97 -15.16 2.04
C GLU A 5 27.80 -14.21 1.79
N ASN A 6 26.65 -14.41 2.47
CA ASN A 6 25.52 -13.51 2.38
C ASN A 6 25.73 -12.25 3.23
N ASP A 7 25.83 -11.11 2.56
CA ASP A 7 26.07 -9.80 3.17
C ASP A 7 24.99 -9.34 4.16
N ALA A 8 23.79 -9.90 4.11
CA ALA A 8 22.72 -9.61 5.08
C ALA A 8 22.78 -10.52 6.32
N VAL A 9 23.19 -11.78 6.13
CA VAL A 9 23.26 -12.76 7.22
C VAL A 9 24.50 -12.56 8.08
N ARG A 10 25.62 -12.15 7.46
CA ARG A 10 26.92 -11.96 8.11
C ARG A 10 26.96 -10.89 9.22
N PRO A 11 26.41 -9.67 9.06
CA PRO A 11 26.41 -8.65 10.13
C PRO A 11 25.36 -8.90 11.22
N ALA A 12 24.37 -9.76 10.95
CA ALA A 12 23.31 -10.11 11.90
C ALA A 12 23.70 -11.28 12.83
N LEU A 13 24.82 -11.96 12.56
CA LEU A 13 25.27 -13.12 13.33
C LEU A 13 26.10 -12.71 14.55
N VAL A 14 25.49 -12.73 15.72
CA VAL A 14 26.13 -12.35 17.00
C VAL A 14 26.86 -13.54 17.65
N LEU A 15 26.26 -14.73 17.58
CA LEU A 15 26.74 -15.93 18.26
C LEU A 15 26.47 -17.17 17.41
N GLU A 16 27.49 -18.01 17.21
CA GLU A 16 27.38 -19.24 16.42
C GLU A 16 28.20 -20.35 17.09
N ASN A 17 27.58 -21.51 17.33
CA ASN A 17 28.22 -22.68 17.96
C ASN A 17 28.95 -22.38 19.30
N GLY A 18 28.46 -21.41 20.07
CA GLY A 18 29.06 -21.01 21.35
C GLY A 18 30.19 -19.99 21.25
N GLU A 19 30.60 -19.59 20.04
CA GLU A 19 31.61 -18.55 19.82
C GLU A 19 30.96 -17.20 19.47
N THR A 20 31.48 -16.12 20.06
CA THR A 20 31.04 -14.74 19.78
C THR A 20 31.70 -14.24 18.49
N ARG A 21 30.90 -13.83 17.50
CA ARG A 21 31.39 -13.34 16.18
C ARG A 21 31.30 -11.82 16.03
N TRP A 22 31.00 -11.13 17.13
CA TRP A 22 30.99 -9.67 17.23
C TRP A 22 32.38 -9.14 17.61
N PRO A 23 32.87 -8.02 17.04
CA PRO A 23 32.23 -7.15 16.04
C PRO A 23 32.33 -7.70 14.60
N PRO A 24 31.36 -7.38 13.73
CA PRO A 24 31.31 -7.92 12.38
C PRO A 24 32.53 -7.44 11.58
N PRO A 25 33.13 -8.31 10.75
CA PRO A 25 34.23 -7.93 9.88
C PRO A 25 33.78 -6.81 8.92
N PRO A 26 34.66 -5.85 8.59
CA PRO A 26 34.32 -4.72 7.75
C PRO A 26 33.70 -5.21 6.42
N PRO A 27 32.71 -4.48 5.87
CA PRO A 27 32.09 -4.84 4.60
C PRO A 27 33.17 -4.93 3.53
N LYS A 28 33.18 -6.04 2.75
CA LYS A 28 34.04 -6.15 1.58
C LYS A 28 33.67 -4.96 0.68
N LYS A 29 34.64 -4.13 0.29
CA LYS A 29 34.40 -3.02 -0.66
C LYS A 29 33.77 -3.64 -1.90
N VAL A 30 32.53 -3.29 -2.18
CA VAL A 30 31.82 -3.71 -3.38
C VAL A 30 32.48 -2.99 -4.55
N GLU A 31 33.41 -3.64 -5.23
CA GLU A 31 33.75 -3.26 -6.60
C GLU A 31 32.54 -3.58 -7.45
N THR A 32 31.81 -2.53 -7.86
CA THR A 32 30.67 -2.60 -8.76
C THR A 32 31.04 -3.36 -10.04
N PRO A 33 30.43 -4.52 -10.35
CA PRO A 33 30.53 -5.07 -11.69
C PRO A 33 29.62 -4.27 -12.64
N ALA A 34 30.18 -3.92 -13.80
CA ALA A 34 29.50 -3.22 -14.90
C ALA A 34 28.25 -3.98 -15.41
N PRO A 35 27.28 -3.29 -16.05
CA PRO A 35 26.02 -3.89 -16.44
C PRO A 35 26.17 -4.78 -17.69
N THR A 36 25.62 -5.99 -17.65
CA THR A 36 25.49 -6.86 -18.82
C THR A 36 24.08 -6.75 -19.41
N PRO A 37 23.89 -6.70 -20.75
CA PRO A 37 22.69 -6.18 -21.41
C PRO A 37 21.49 -7.12 -21.43
N ALA A 38 20.30 -6.55 -21.68
CA ALA A 38 19.01 -7.22 -21.68
C ALA A 38 18.62 -7.93 -23.00
N LYS A 39 17.77 -8.96 -22.83
CA LYS A 39 16.65 -9.46 -23.71
C LYS A 39 17.04 -10.54 -24.77
N PRO A 40 16.18 -11.51 -25.23
CA PRO A 40 14.71 -11.59 -25.20
C PRO A 40 13.97 -12.88 -24.75
N GLU A 41 12.75 -12.58 -24.28
CA GLU A 41 11.48 -13.31 -24.14
C GLU A 41 11.07 -14.26 -25.31
N ALA A 42 10.60 -15.49 -25.02
CA ALA A 42 9.28 -16.06 -25.44
C ALA A 42 9.14 -17.61 -25.31
N ALA A 43 8.12 -18.02 -24.54
CA ALA A 43 7.11 -19.08 -24.77
C ALA A 43 7.43 -20.58 -25.03
N LYS A 44 6.91 -21.41 -24.10
CA LYS A 44 6.13 -22.68 -24.23
C LYS A 44 6.62 -23.88 -25.09
N ALA A 45 6.73 -25.05 -24.42
CA ALA A 45 5.99 -26.32 -24.64
C ALA A 45 6.86 -27.58 -24.38
N ALA A 46 6.30 -28.59 -23.69
CA ALA A 46 6.88 -29.92 -23.45
C ALA A 46 6.37 -30.96 -24.49
N PRO A 47 6.70 -32.29 -24.48
CA PRO A 47 7.74 -33.12 -23.82
C PRO A 47 8.47 -34.10 -24.84
N PRO A 48 9.30 -35.09 -24.42
CA PRO A 48 8.78 -36.45 -24.13
C PRO A 48 9.47 -37.24 -22.98
N LYS A 49 8.73 -38.20 -22.41
CA LYS A 49 9.16 -39.35 -21.56
C LYS A 49 9.58 -40.54 -22.49
N PRO A 50 10.13 -41.71 -22.07
CA PRO A 50 10.05 -42.39 -20.75
C PRO A 50 11.28 -43.24 -20.30
N GLU A 51 11.46 -43.46 -18.98
CA GLU A 51 11.82 -44.81 -18.50
C GLU A 51 11.25 -45.03 -17.09
N VAL A 52 10.80 -46.26 -16.86
CA VAL A 52 9.84 -46.68 -15.84
C VAL A 52 10.47 -47.75 -14.96
N ALA A 53 10.41 -47.58 -13.63
CA ALA A 53 10.37 -48.71 -12.70
C ALA A 53 9.38 -48.37 -11.56
N LYS A 54 8.47 -49.32 -11.30
CA LYS A 54 7.20 -49.24 -10.53
C LYS A 54 7.41 -49.61 -9.03
N PRO A 55 6.36 -49.87 -8.22
CA PRO A 55 5.42 -48.91 -7.61
C PRO A 55 5.30 -49.09 -6.08
N ALA A 56 5.07 -48.02 -5.32
CA ALA A 56 4.57 -48.09 -3.94
C ALA A 56 3.74 -46.83 -3.63
N PRO A 57 2.74 -46.90 -2.74
CA PRO A 57 1.50 -46.12 -2.81
C PRO A 57 1.71 -44.63 -2.57
N ALA A 58 0.92 -43.81 -3.25
CA ALA A 58 1.00 -42.36 -3.24
C ALA A 58 0.97 -41.79 -1.81
N PRO A 59 1.92 -40.92 -1.41
CA PRO A 59 1.66 -40.01 -0.32
C PRO A 59 0.58 -39.03 -0.79
N ALA A 60 -0.56 -39.03 -0.09
CA ALA A 60 -1.64 -38.10 -0.30
C ALA A 60 -1.09 -36.66 -0.30
N LYS A 61 -1.32 -35.94 -1.40
CA LYS A 61 -1.02 -34.52 -1.48
C LYS A 61 -1.88 -33.79 -0.45
N ALA A 62 -1.26 -33.33 0.63
CA ALA A 62 -1.83 -32.31 1.50
C ALA A 62 -1.77 -30.95 0.79
N HIS A 63 -2.62 -30.77 -0.22
CA HIS A 63 -3.07 -29.43 -0.61
C HIS A 63 -4.32 -29.14 0.20
N GLY A 64 -4.17 -28.29 1.22
CA GLY A 64 -5.28 -27.75 1.97
C GLY A 64 -6.12 -26.83 1.09
N HIS A 65 -6.99 -27.40 0.27
CA HIS A 65 -8.26 -26.76 -0.03
C HIS A 65 -9.12 -26.97 1.21
N GLY A 66 -9.33 -25.89 1.96
CA GLY A 66 -10.45 -25.85 2.90
C GLY A 66 -11.73 -26.28 2.17
N PRO A 67 -12.72 -26.84 2.90
CA PRO A 67 -13.97 -27.29 2.29
C PRO A 67 -14.50 -26.18 1.37
N ALA A 68 -14.88 -26.57 0.14
CA ALA A 68 -15.50 -25.65 -0.81
C ALA A 68 -16.59 -24.85 -0.09
N PRO A 69 -16.70 -23.53 -0.32
CA PRO A 69 -17.75 -22.74 0.33
C PRO A 69 -19.08 -23.44 0.05
N SER A 70 -19.74 -23.88 1.12
CA SER A 70 -21.02 -24.54 1.01
C SER A 70 -21.96 -23.62 0.23
N ALA A 71 -22.65 -24.19 -0.76
CA ALA A 71 -23.62 -23.43 -1.54
C ALA A 71 -24.54 -22.67 -0.57
N PRO A 72 -24.79 -21.36 -0.78
CA PRO A 72 -25.59 -20.57 0.15
C PRO A 72 -26.93 -21.28 0.33
N SER A 73 -27.30 -21.50 1.59
CA SER A 73 -28.56 -22.18 1.90
C SER A 73 -29.72 -21.47 1.18
N ARG A 74 -30.74 -22.22 0.74
CA ARG A 74 -31.91 -21.63 0.06
C ARG A 74 -32.52 -20.49 0.90
N THR A 75 -32.46 -20.61 2.23
CA THR A 75 -32.86 -19.58 3.19
C THR A 75 -32.00 -18.32 3.12
N SER A 76 -30.67 -18.45 3.03
CA SER A 76 -29.74 -17.32 2.83
C SER A 76 -29.99 -16.61 1.50
N GLY A 77 -30.29 -17.36 0.43
CA GLY A 77 -30.66 -16.79 -0.88
C GLY A 77 -31.95 -15.98 -0.82
N ILE A 78 -32.97 -16.48 -0.12
CA ILE A 78 -34.25 -15.77 0.07
C ILE A 78 -34.06 -14.50 0.91
N ILE A 79 -33.28 -14.56 1.99
CA ILE A 79 -32.98 -13.38 2.82
C ILE A 79 -32.24 -12.32 2.00
N MET A 80 -31.23 -12.71 1.21
CA MET A 80 -30.51 -11.77 0.35
C MET A 80 -31.40 -11.17 -0.75
N ALA A 81 -32.36 -11.94 -1.29
CA ALA A 81 -33.32 -11.43 -2.25
C ALA A 81 -34.30 -10.41 -1.62
N ILE A 82 -34.78 -10.68 -0.40
CA ILE A 82 -35.65 -9.76 0.34
C ILE A 82 -34.88 -8.48 0.71
N VAL A 83 -33.65 -8.60 1.21
CA VAL A 83 -32.80 -7.44 1.50
C VAL A 83 -32.51 -6.64 0.24
N GLY A 84 -32.23 -7.32 -0.88
CA GLY A 84 -32.04 -6.68 -2.18
C GLY A 84 -33.28 -5.92 -2.66
N LEU A 85 -34.48 -6.51 -2.51
CA LEU A 85 -35.75 -5.87 -2.88
C LEU A 85 -36.09 -4.69 -1.96
N ILE A 86 -35.82 -4.80 -0.66
CA ILE A 86 -36.02 -3.69 0.29
C ILE A 86 -35.05 -2.55 -0.03
N ALA A 87 -33.78 -2.85 -0.27
CA ALA A 87 -32.78 -1.85 -0.66
C ALA A 87 -33.14 -1.17 -1.99
N ALA A 88 -33.61 -1.94 -2.98
CA ALA A 88 -34.10 -1.41 -4.25
C ALA A 88 -35.35 -0.55 -4.07
N GLY A 89 -36.30 -0.96 -3.22
CA GLY A 89 -37.50 -0.19 -2.88
C GLY A 89 -37.17 1.11 -2.17
N ILE A 90 -36.24 1.09 -1.21
CA ILE A 90 -35.74 2.30 -0.52
C ILE A 90 -35.05 3.23 -1.52
N TRP A 91 -34.19 2.69 -2.39
CA TRP A 91 -33.52 3.49 -3.41
C TRP A 91 -34.52 4.13 -4.39
N LEU A 92 -35.54 3.37 -4.82
CA LEU A 92 -36.59 3.85 -5.71
C LEU A 92 -37.45 4.92 -5.03
N ALA A 93 -37.85 4.70 -3.78
CA ALA A 93 -38.58 5.69 -2.99
C ALA A 93 -37.77 6.98 -2.84
N LEU A 94 -36.49 6.89 -2.44
CA LEU A 94 -35.62 8.07 -2.34
C LEU A 94 -35.42 8.78 -3.68
N ARG A 95 -35.35 8.03 -4.80
CA ARG A 95 -35.18 8.59 -6.15
C ARG A 95 -36.42 9.35 -6.63
N PHE A 96 -37.62 8.88 -6.31
CA PHE A 96 -38.87 9.48 -6.75
C PHE A 96 -39.50 10.44 -5.73
N SER A 97 -39.11 10.37 -4.45
CA SER A 97 -39.51 11.33 -3.42
C SER A 97 -38.78 12.67 -3.54
N ASN A 98 -37.58 12.70 -4.12
CA ASN A 98 -36.81 13.94 -4.32
C ASN A 98 -36.38 14.10 -5.79
N PRO A 99 -37.31 14.49 -6.70
CA PRO A 99 -37.01 14.62 -8.13
C PRO A 99 -35.93 15.68 -8.42
N ASP A 100 -35.80 16.70 -7.57
CA ASP A 100 -34.82 17.78 -7.73
C ASP A 100 -33.43 17.45 -7.15
N ALA A 101 -33.27 16.32 -6.43
CA ALA A 101 -32.03 15.97 -5.74
C ALA A 101 -30.84 15.68 -6.66
N LEU A 102 -31.07 15.48 -7.97
CA LEU A 102 -29.99 15.27 -8.95
C LEU A 102 -29.53 16.58 -9.61
N GLY A 103 -30.27 17.67 -9.40
CA GLY A 103 -29.95 19.01 -9.92
C GLY A 103 -29.84 20.06 -8.81
N SER A 104 -29.93 19.67 -7.55
CA SER A 104 -29.82 20.59 -6.43
C SER A 104 -28.41 21.16 -6.31
N PRO A 105 -28.23 22.36 -5.76
CA PRO A 105 -26.91 22.96 -5.58
C PRO A 105 -25.94 22.04 -4.82
N GLU A 106 -26.40 21.35 -3.77
CA GLU A 106 -25.55 20.42 -3.03
C GLU A 106 -25.08 19.20 -3.86
N SER A 107 -25.94 18.66 -4.73
CA SER A 107 -25.58 17.53 -5.60
C SER A 107 -24.56 17.93 -6.65
N THR A 108 -24.69 19.15 -7.20
CA THR A 108 -23.73 19.71 -8.16
C THR A 108 -22.36 19.96 -7.52
N GLU A 109 -22.33 20.51 -6.30
CA GLU A 109 -21.09 20.75 -5.57
C GLU A 109 -20.37 19.44 -5.21
N LEU A 110 -21.12 18.42 -4.78
CA LEU A 110 -20.56 17.09 -4.54
C LEU A 110 -19.95 16.50 -5.80
N ILE A 111 -20.67 16.54 -6.93
CA ILE A 111 -20.16 16.05 -8.22
C ILE A 111 -18.87 16.79 -8.59
N GLN A 112 -18.82 18.12 -8.44
CA GLN A 112 -17.63 18.91 -8.73
C GLN A 112 -16.44 18.50 -7.84
N ARG A 113 -16.63 18.43 -6.52
CA ARG A 113 -15.57 18.01 -5.56
C ARG A 113 -15.11 16.59 -5.85
N PHE A 114 -16.03 15.70 -6.21
CA PHE A 114 -15.73 14.32 -6.56
C PHE A 114 -14.96 14.21 -7.88
N THR A 115 -15.34 14.98 -8.91
CA THR A 115 -14.59 15.07 -10.16
C THR A 115 -13.17 15.54 -9.92
N VAL A 116 -12.96 16.59 -9.12
CA VAL A 116 -11.62 17.07 -8.75
C VAL A 116 -10.84 15.98 -8.01
N PHE A 117 -11.46 15.27 -7.08
CA PHE A 117 -10.84 14.14 -6.38
C PHE A 117 -10.38 13.04 -7.35
N VAL A 118 -11.24 12.59 -8.25
CA VAL A 118 -10.90 11.55 -9.23
C VAL A 118 -9.78 12.01 -10.16
N MET A 119 -9.85 13.24 -10.67
CA MET A 119 -8.78 13.82 -11.51
C MET A 119 -7.45 13.93 -10.76
N ALA A 120 -7.47 14.32 -9.47
CA ALA A 120 -6.27 14.37 -8.65
C ALA A 120 -5.64 12.99 -8.43
N VAL A 121 -6.45 11.91 -8.31
CA VAL A 121 -5.93 10.53 -8.23
C VAL A 121 -5.22 10.13 -9.53
N PHE A 122 -5.81 10.42 -10.69
CA PHE A 122 -5.16 10.16 -11.98
C PHE A 122 -3.82 10.90 -12.12
N ILE A 123 -3.78 12.18 -11.75
CA ILE A 123 -2.54 12.98 -11.79
C ILE A 123 -1.51 12.39 -10.81
N GLY A 124 -1.92 12.10 -9.57
CA GLY A 124 -1.04 11.53 -8.56
C GLY A 124 -0.42 10.20 -8.99
N PHE A 125 -1.23 9.33 -9.61
CA PHE A 125 -0.76 8.08 -10.21
C PHE A 125 0.29 8.34 -11.29
N GLN A 126 0.00 9.23 -12.25
CA GLN A 126 0.90 9.51 -13.36
C GLN A 126 2.24 10.11 -12.91
N VAL A 127 2.24 10.91 -11.84
CA VAL A 127 3.44 11.53 -11.27
C VAL A 127 4.34 10.50 -10.58
N VAL A 128 3.75 9.50 -9.92
CA VAL A 128 4.50 8.52 -9.12
C VAL A 128 4.92 7.28 -9.93
N TRP A 129 4.23 6.94 -11.03
CA TRP A 129 4.43 5.69 -11.76
C TRP A 129 5.83 5.49 -12.36
N ASN A 130 6.52 6.56 -12.76
CA ASN A 130 7.82 6.50 -13.46
C ASN A 130 8.98 7.16 -12.67
N VAL A 131 8.97 7.03 -11.34
CA VAL A 131 10.10 7.50 -10.54
C VAL A 131 11.32 6.59 -10.70
N THR A 132 12.52 7.15 -10.67
CA THR A 132 13.76 6.36 -10.71
C THR A 132 13.85 5.46 -9.46
N PRO A 133 14.28 4.18 -9.55
CA PRO A 133 14.35 3.28 -8.39
C PRO A 133 15.14 3.82 -7.20
N ALA A 134 16.22 4.57 -7.46
CA ALA A 134 17.02 5.23 -6.43
C ALA A 134 16.24 6.27 -5.60
N LEU A 135 15.12 6.77 -6.13
CA LEU A 135 14.28 7.80 -5.51
C LEU A 135 13.08 7.24 -4.75
N HIS A 136 12.84 5.92 -4.71
CA HIS A 136 11.69 5.36 -4.01
C HIS A 136 11.69 5.70 -2.51
N THR A 137 12.86 5.64 -1.87
CA THR A 137 13.00 5.96 -0.43
C THR A 137 12.85 7.46 -0.16
N PRO A 138 13.53 8.38 -0.89
CA PRO A 138 13.24 9.80 -0.82
C PRO A 138 11.77 10.15 -1.10
N LEU A 139 11.15 9.50 -2.08
CA LEU A 139 9.75 9.71 -2.44
C LEU A 139 8.81 9.33 -1.28
N MET A 140 9.07 8.20 -0.61
CA MET A 140 8.33 7.80 0.58
C MET A 140 8.41 8.85 1.70
N SER A 141 9.58 9.48 1.87
CA SER A 141 9.75 10.57 2.84
C SER A 141 8.99 11.83 2.43
N VAL A 142 8.99 12.18 1.13
CA VAL A 142 8.24 13.33 0.59
C VAL A 142 6.74 13.14 0.77
N THR A 143 6.20 11.96 0.46
CA THR A 143 4.76 11.70 0.61
C THR A 143 4.33 11.79 2.07
N ASN A 144 5.20 11.41 3.01
CA ASN A 144 4.97 11.63 4.43
C ASN A 144 5.01 13.12 4.83
N ALA A 145 5.77 13.98 4.16
CA ALA A 145 5.73 15.42 4.40
C ALA A 145 4.47 16.07 3.81
N ILE A 146 4.03 15.61 2.63
CA ILE A 146 2.85 16.11 1.93
C ILE A 146 1.56 15.74 2.67
N SER A 147 1.50 14.58 3.33
CA SER A 147 0.35 14.20 4.16
C SER A 147 0.09 15.17 5.31
N GLY A 148 1.08 16.01 5.68
CA GLY A 148 0.95 17.14 6.59
C GLY A 148 -0.07 18.20 6.16
N ILE A 149 -0.66 18.12 4.96
CA ILE A 149 -1.78 18.97 4.51
C ILE A 149 -2.96 19.04 5.49
N ILE A 150 -3.09 18.03 6.37
CA ILE A 150 -4.04 18.03 7.50
C ILE A 150 -3.94 19.30 8.38
N VAL A 151 -2.80 20.01 8.35
CA VAL A 151 -2.62 21.29 9.03
C VAL A 151 -3.69 22.32 8.63
N VAL A 152 -4.15 22.29 7.38
CA VAL A 152 -5.21 23.20 6.90
C VAL A 152 -6.51 22.96 7.66
N GLY A 153 -6.86 21.70 7.91
CA GLY A 153 -8.04 21.36 8.72
C GLY A 153 -7.90 21.83 10.16
N GLY A 154 -6.72 21.65 10.77
CA GLY A 154 -6.43 22.13 12.12
C GLY A 154 -6.50 23.65 12.25
N LEU A 155 -5.97 24.39 11.27
CA LEU A 155 -6.02 25.86 11.25
C LEU A 155 -7.45 26.39 11.08
N LEU A 156 -8.27 25.76 10.24
CA LEU A 156 -9.67 26.14 10.08
C LEU A 156 -10.48 25.86 11.36
N ALA A 157 -10.28 24.69 11.98
CA ALA A 157 -10.98 24.26 13.18
C ALA A 157 -10.47 24.94 14.47
N GLY A 158 -9.26 25.49 14.47
CA GLY A 158 -8.63 26.15 15.62
C GLY A 158 -9.05 27.61 15.84
N SER A 159 -10.11 28.07 15.16
CA SER A 159 -10.60 29.44 15.27
C SER A 159 -11.85 29.52 16.16
N GLY A 160 -11.98 30.62 16.92
CA GLY A 160 -13.16 30.88 17.75
C GLY A 160 -12.93 30.78 19.26
N LYS A 161 -13.99 30.43 20.00
CA LYS A 161 -13.95 30.36 21.47
C LYS A 161 -13.17 29.13 21.91
N LEU A 162 -12.41 29.26 23.00
CA LEU A 162 -11.66 28.14 23.58
C LEU A 162 -12.62 27.09 24.15
N ASP A 163 -12.86 26.04 23.37
CA ASP A 163 -13.59 24.85 23.76
C ASP A 163 -12.76 23.58 23.48
N GLY A 164 -13.33 22.40 23.76
CA GLY A 164 -12.65 21.13 23.53
C GLY A 164 -12.26 20.89 22.07
N ALA A 165 -13.06 21.38 21.11
CA ALA A 165 -12.79 21.20 19.68
C ALA A 165 -11.59 22.05 19.24
N VAL A 166 -11.51 23.30 19.69
CA VAL A 166 -10.36 24.19 19.43
C VAL A 166 -9.09 23.62 20.05
N ILE A 167 -9.14 23.07 21.27
CA ILE A 167 -7.97 22.43 21.90
C ILE A 167 -7.47 21.26 21.03
N VAL A 168 -8.36 20.39 20.58
CA VAL A 168 -8.00 19.29 19.68
C VAL A 168 -7.44 19.80 18.36
N ALA A 169 -8.01 20.88 17.79
CA ALA A 169 -7.53 21.48 16.56
C ALA A 169 -6.11 22.08 16.70
N VAL A 170 -5.79 22.70 17.85
CA VAL A 170 -4.44 23.19 18.15
C VAL A 170 -3.45 22.01 18.26
N VAL A 171 -3.83 20.94 18.94
CA VAL A 171 -2.98 19.73 19.05
C VAL A 171 -2.78 19.07 17.68
N ALA A 172 -3.84 18.97 16.87
CA ALA A 172 -3.76 18.45 15.51
C ALA A 172 -2.82 19.31 14.64
N THR A 173 -2.92 20.64 14.75
CA THR A 173 -2.03 21.58 14.05
C THR A 173 -0.57 21.41 14.47
N LEU A 174 -0.32 21.18 15.76
CA LEU A 174 1.03 20.91 16.28
C LEU A 174 1.60 19.62 15.65
N PHE A 175 0.86 18.51 15.68
CA PHE A 175 1.32 17.26 15.09
C PHE A 175 1.50 17.34 13.57
N ALA A 176 0.60 18.04 12.88
CA ALA A 176 0.74 18.31 11.45
C ALA A 176 2.02 19.10 11.16
N SER A 177 2.33 20.10 11.98
CA SER A 177 3.56 20.90 11.85
C SER A 177 4.83 20.07 12.04
N ILE A 178 4.83 19.14 13.00
CA ILE A 178 5.93 18.18 13.21
C ILE A 178 6.09 17.27 11.99
N ASN A 179 5.00 16.76 11.43
CA ASN A 179 5.03 15.92 10.24
C ASN A 179 5.61 16.67 9.03
N ILE A 180 5.19 17.92 8.79
CA ILE A 180 5.72 18.79 7.73
C ILE A 180 7.22 19.02 7.94
N ALA A 181 7.60 19.54 9.11
CA ALA A 181 8.98 19.90 9.39
C ALA A 181 9.92 18.68 9.34
N GLY A 182 9.55 17.60 10.02
CA GLY A 182 10.32 16.36 10.05
C GLY A 182 10.42 15.73 8.66
N GLY A 183 9.31 15.63 7.93
CA GLY A 183 9.27 15.06 6.59
C GLY A 183 10.16 15.81 5.60
N PHE A 184 10.13 17.16 5.60
CA PHE A 184 10.98 17.95 4.71
C PHE A 184 12.45 17.95 5.11
N ILE A 185 12.78 17.94 6.41
CA ILE A 185 14.18 17.85 6.88
C ILE A 185 14.81 16.52 6.45
N VAL A 186 14.12 15.40 6.70
CA VAL A 186 14.61 14.06 6.34
C VAL A 186 14.75 13.93 4.83
N THR A 187 13.74 14.38 4.07
CA THR A 187 13.80 14.39 2.61
C THR A 187 15.01 15.17 2.10
N ARG A 188 15.25 16.39 2.62
CA ARG A 188 16.41 17.20 2.19
C ARG A 188 17.72 16.49 2.47
N ARG A 189 17.85 15.84 3.62
CA ARG A 189 19.04 15.04 3.97
C ARG A 189 19.22 13.86 3.02
N MET A 190 18.14 13.18 2.64
CA MET A 190 18.18 12.08 1.67
C MET A 190 18.61 12.56 0.28
N LEU A 191 18.02 13.65 -0.21
CA LEU A 191 18.33 14.20 -1.52
C LEU A 191 19.74 14.82 -1.59
N ALA A 192 20.25 15.36 -0.49
CA ALA A 192 21.60 15.91 -0.42
C ALA A 192 22.68 14.85 -0.69
N MET A 193 22.42 13.56 -0.40
CA MET A 193 23.35 12.46 -0.68
C MET A 193 23.48 12.14 -2.18
N PHE A 194 22.61 12.68 -3.03
CA PHE A 194 22.66 12.53 -4.49
C PHE A 194 23.31 13.73 -5.20
N ARG A 195 23.64 14.80 -4.49
CA ARG A 195 24.39 15.93 -5.06
C ARG A 195 25.88 15.57 -5.12
N LYS A 196 26.48 15.71 -6.29
CA LYS A 196 27.93 15.72 -6.48
C LYS A 196 28.52 17.04 -5.98
#